data_AF-A0A6P6XJX7-F1
#
_entry.id   AF-A0A6P6XJX7-F1
#
_cell.length_a   1.000
_cell.length_b   1.000
_cell.length_c   1.000
_cell.angle_alpha   90.00
_cell.angle_beta   90.00
_cell.angle_gamma   90.00
#
_symmetry.space_group_name_H-M   'P 1'
#
loop_
_entity.id
_entity.type
_entity.pdbx_description
1 polymer ?
#
loop_
_entity_poly.entity_id
_entity_poly.type
_entity_poly.pdbx_seq_one_letter_code
_entity_poly.pdbx_strand_id
1 'polypeptide(L)'
;MFQSMFLTKKSKFFFFINFQIIINLIINNIVVIAVNQQINSNSNNNIRCDRFDDMFNDFTMVSSNRRQFPTTSDEFIKYCKKNIDLANQLSQSIKKCLDDNSMRNIASLVLYSYRSRTKSLCKNRNSKRAREYINAAPCLNQYKQRLSKCIDITANKIGAIQSRPNNLKFPHLCCENLQFQRCIDKISAGDCKQKITVFAESAQSIMNGFIDRSCGEYNSDTDRCDQLDPINIGDWKNKSTKPSFIRNVAELISSIE
;
A
#
# COMPACT_ATOMS: atom_id res chain seq x y z
N MET A 1 -41.86 -24.50 -35.06
CA MET A 1 -41.55 -24.71 -33.64
C MET A 1 -40.03 -24.60 -33.46
N PHE A 2 -39.57 -23.52 -32.81
CA PHE A 2 -38.26 -23.30 -32.18
C PHE A 2 -36.97 -23.72 -32.91
N GLN A 3 -36.43 -22.91 -33.85
CA GLN A 3 -34.98 -22.93 -34.08
C GLN A 3 -34.32 -21.70 -34.73
N SER A 4 -35.05 -20.65 -35.13
CA SER A 4 -34.42 -19.44 -35.71
C SER A 4 -34.21 -18.27 -34.73
N MET A 5 -34.61 -18.40 -33.47
CA MET A 5 -34.61 -17.27 -32.51
C MET A 5 -33.44 -17.27 -31.49
N PHE A 6 -32.51 -18.23 -31.60
CA PHE A 6 -31.40 -18.38 -30.63
C PHE A 6 -30.03 -17.84 -31.10
N LEU A 7 -29.88 -17.51 -32.39
CA LEU A 7 -28.59 -17.07 -32.96
C LEU A 7 -28.33 -15.56 -32.84
N THR A 8 -29.34 -14.73 -32.54
CA THR A 8 -29.18 -13.27 -32.44
C THR A 8 -28.85 -12.78 -31.03
N LYS A 9 -29.13 -13.54 -29.97
CA LYS A 9 -28.80 -13.17 -28.58
C LYS A 9 -27.34 -13.46 -28.20
N LYS A 10 -26.77 -14.60 -28.62
CA LYS A 10 -25.37 -14.95 -28.34
C LYS A 10 -24.38 -13.99 -29.03
N SER A 11 -24.68 -13.57 -30.26
CA SER A 11 -23.84 -12.60 -31.00
C SER A 11 -23.85 -11.21 -30.34
N LYS A 12 -25.03 -10.71 -29.92
CA LYS A 12 -25.14 -9.43 -29.19
C LYS A 12 -24.46 -9.46 -27.81
N PHE A 13 -24.51 -10.59 -27.11
CA PHE A 13 -23.85 -10.76 -25.82
C PHE A 13 -22.31 -10.80 -25.94
N PHE A 14 -21.79 -11.48 -26.95
CA PHE A 14 -20.36 -11.46 -27.27
C PHE A 14 -19.87 -10.06 -27.66
N PHE A 15 -20.68 -9.30 -28.40
CA PHE A 15 -20.36 -7.92 -28.76
C PHE A 15 -20.30 -7.00 -27.52
N PHE A 16 -21.24 -7.15 -26.58
CA PHE A 16 -21.26 -6.38 -25.33
C PHE A 16 -20.07 -6.67 -24.42
N ILE A 17 -19.66 -7.94 -24.28
CA ILE A 17 -18.49 -8.30 -23.47
C ILE A 17 -17.21 -7.73 -24.07
N ASN A 18 -17.00 -7.88 -25.38
CA ASN A 18 -15.82 -7.34 -26.04
C ASN A 18 -15.80 -5.81 -25.98
N PHE A 19 -16.95 -5.15 -26.13
CA PHE A 19 -17.06 -3.69 -26.00
C PHE A 19 -16.76 -3.20 -24.58
N GLN A 20 -17.23 -3.92 -23.54
CA GLN A 20 -16.94 -3.57 -22.15
C GLN A 20 -15.45 -3.78 -21.79
N ILE A 21 -14.81 -4.81 -22.35
CA ILE A 21 -13.36 -5.03 -22.19
C ILE A 21 -12.57 -3.90 -22.86
N ILE A 22 -12.95 -3.51 -24.08
CA ILE A 22 -12.32 -2.39 -24.80
C ILE A 22 -12.51 -1.07 -24.05
N ILE A 23 -13.72 -0.79 -23.54
CA ILE A 23 -13.97 0.40 -22.71
C ILE A 23 -13.10 0.39 -21.45
N ASN A 24 -13.00 -0.75 -20.73
CA ASN A 24 -12.15 -0.83 -19.55
C ASN A 24 -10.67 -0.67 -19.89
N LEU A 25 -10.19 -1.19 -21.02
CA LEU A 25 -8.81 -0.99 -21.50
C LEU A 25 -8.56 0.47 -21.88
N ILE A 26 -9.53 1.12 -22.54
CA ILE A 26 -9.44 2.54 -22.91
C ILE A 26 -9.48 3.41 -21.65
N ILE A 27 -10.36 3.14 -20.68
CA ILE A 27 -10.43 3.86 -19.41
C ILE A 27 -9.13 3.68 -18.63
N ASN A 28 -8.59 2.46 -18.54
CA ASN A 28 -7.31 2.23 -17.86
C ASN A 28 -6.16 2.97 -18.56
N ASN A 29 -6.10 2.97 -19.89
CA ASN A 29 -5.08 3.72 -20.62
C ASN A 29 -5.27 5.25 -20.48
N ILE A 30 -6.50 5.76 -20.53
CA ILE A 30 -6.79 7.18 -20.32
C ILE A 30 -6.46 7.59 -18.88
N VAL A 31 -6.74 6.75 -17.88
CA VAL A 31 -6.34 6.99 -16.48
C VAL A 31 -4.82 7.02 -16.36
N VAL A 32 -4.10 6.10 -17.00
CA VAL A 32 -2.63 6.09 -17.03
C VAL A 32 -2.07 7.34 -17.73
N ILE A 33 -2.66 7.75 -18.86
CA ILE A 33 -2.25 8.95 -19.61
C ILE A 33 -2.56 10.24 -18.83
N ALA A 34 -3.75 10.34 -18.22
CA ALA A 34 -4.15 11.48 -17.40
C ALA A 34 -3.31 11.59 -16.12
N VAL A 35 -2.97 10.45 -15.49
CA VAL A 35 -2.01 10.40 -14.38
C VAL A 35 -0.63 10.85 -14.87
N ASN A 36 -0.18 10.45 -16.05
CA ASN A 36 1.11 10.90 -16.59
C ASN A 36 1.13 12.40 -16.94
N GLN A 37 0.08 12.94 -17.55
CA GLN A 37 -0.02 14.36 -17.91
C GLN A 37 -0.09 15.26 -16.67
N GLN A 38 -0.81 14.86 -15.62
CA GLN A 38 -0.91 15.65 -14.39
C GLN A 38 0.37 15.61 -13.53
N ILE A 39 1.29 14.66 -13.79
CA ILE A 39 2.60 14.59 -13.13
C ILE A 39 3.66 15.42 -13.86
N ASN A 40 3.50 15.67 -15.16
CA ASN A 40 4.48 16.45 -15.94
C ASN A 40 4.36 17.97 -15.78
N SER A 41 3.26 18.49 -15.21
CA SER A 41 3.03 19.94 -15.14
C SER A 41 3.55 20.64 -13.88
N ASN A 42 4.30 19.97 -12.98
CA ASN A 42 4.91 20.65 -11.82
C ASN A 42 6.01 19.81 -11.16
N SER A 43 7.28 20.07 -11.49
CA SER A 43 8.29 20.47 -10.48
C SER A 43 9.70 20.53 -11.11
N ASN A 44 10.22 21.75 -11.20
CA ASN A 44 11.66 22.02 -11.33
C ASN A 44 12.33 21.92 -9.94
N ASN A 45 12.04 20.86 -9.18
CA ASN A 45 12.61 20.64 -7.86
C ASN A 45 13.73 19.60 -7.96
N ASN A 46 14.89 19.94 -7.39
CA ASN A 46 16.03 19.05 -7.27
C ASN A 46 15.66 17.93 -6.28
N ILE A 47 15.11 16.84 -6.80
CA ILE A 47 14.59 15.72 -6.00
C ILE A 47 15.77 14.94 -5.43
N ARG A 48 15.78 14.86 -4.10
CA ARG A 48 16.85 14.28 -3.29
C ARG A 48 16.46 12.88 -2.84
N CYS A 49 16.99 11.85 -3.51
CA CYS A 49 16.68 10.45 -3.21
C CYS A 49 17.15 10.00 -1.83
N ASP A 50 18.13 10.71 -1.25
CA ASP A 50 18.59 10.52 0.14
C ASP A 50 17.50 10.84 1.18
N ARG A 51 16.47 11.61 0.81
CA ARG A 51 15.33 11.96 1.68
C ARG A 51 14.09 11.10 1.46
N PHE A 52 14.14 10.14 0.53
CA PHE A 52 12.98 9.34 0.15
C PHE A 52 12.41 8.54 1.31
N ASP A 53 13.28 7.86 2.08
CA ASP A 53 12.87 7.04 3.22
C ASP A 53 12.24 7.90 4.32
N ASP A 54 12.82 9.06 4.59
CA ASP A 54 12.29 10.04 5.54
C ASP A 54 10.89 10.53 5.13
N MET A 55 10.69 10.84 3.85
CA MET A 55 9.39 11.25 3.32
C MET A 55 8.35 10.13 3.39
N PHE A 56 8.76 8.89 3.10
CA PHE A 56 7.89 7.72 3.19
C PHE A 56 7.48 7.41 4.64
N ASN A 57 8.42 7.54 5.59
CA ASN A 57 8.15 7.41 7.02
C ASN A 57 7.17 8.49 7.50
N ASP A 58 7.35 9.74 7.06
CA ASP A 58 6.40 10.80 7.36
C ASP A 58 5.02 10.53 6.74
N PHE A 59 4.96 9.95 5.55
CA PHE A 59 3.71 9.61 4.86
C PHE A 59 2.91 8.50 5.55
N THR A 60 3.59 7.42 5.97
CA THR A 60 2.95 6.26 6.64
C THR A 60 2.51 6.58 8.07
N MET A 61 2.92 7.72 8.63
CA MET A 61 2.54 8.29 9.93
C MET A 61 2.91 7.46 11.15
N VAL A 62 2.55 6.18 11.17
CA VAL A 62 2.94 5.18 12.16
C VAL A 62 4.46 5.12 12.29
N SER A 63 5.19 5.15 11.18
CA SER A 63 6.66 5.10 11.15
C SER A 63 7.34 6.47 11.29
N SER A 64 6.58 7.57 11.36
CA SER A 64 7.16 8.90 11.53
C SER A 64 7.56 9.14 12.97
N ASN A 65 8.73 9.72 13.24
CA ASN A 65 9.06 10.19 14.59
C ASN A 65 8.64 11.66 14.84
N ARG A 66 8.18 12.36 13.80
CA ARG A 66 7.95 13.82 13.83
C ARG A 66 6.47 14.20 13.78
N ARG A 67 5.60 13.26 13.43
CA ARG A 67 4.17 13.49 13.20
C ARG A 67 3.31 12.68 14.16
N GLN A 68 2.11 13.15 14.47
CA GLN A 68 1.14 12.43 15.28
C GLN A 68 -0.22 12.42 14.58
N PHE A 69 -1.04 11.42 14.89
CA PHE A 69 -2.42 11.35 14.44
C PHE A 69 -3.21 12.54 15.00
N PRO A 70 -4.04 13.21 14.17
CA PRO A 70 -4.78 14.39 14.58
C PRO A 70 -5.87 14.03 15.59
N THR A 71 -5.77 14.59 16.78
CA THR A 71 -6.73 14.40 17.88
C THR A 71 -7.82 15.47 17.90
N THR A 72 -7.67 16.52 17.09
CA THR A 72 -8.65 17.60 16.93
C THR A 72 -9.00 17.83 15.47
N SER A 73 -10.13 18.50 15.23
CA SER A 73 -10.57 18.88 13.88
C SER A 73 -9.57 19.80 13.17
N ASP A 74 -8.91 20.71 13.90
CA ASP A 74 -7.94 21.64 13.30
C ASP A 74 -6.61 20.96 12.97
N GLU A 75 -6.16 20.04 13.83
CA GLU A 75 -5.04 19.15 13.51
C GLU A 75 -5.36 18.28 12.29
N PHE A 76 -6.60 17.83 12.16
CA PHE A 76 -7.04 16.99 11.04
C PHE A 76 -6.94 17.72 9.70
N ILE A 77 -7.26 19.01 9.64
CA ILE A 77 -7.09 19.83 8.42
C ILE A 77 -5.61 19.96 8.05
N LYS A 78 -4.74 20.21 9.04
CA LYS A 78 -3.28 20.27 8.83
C LYS A 78 -2.74 18.92 8.36
N TYR A 79 -3.21 17.83 8.96
CA TYR A 79 -2.91 16.46 8.57
C TYR A 79 -3.28 16.21 7.10
N CYS A 80 -4.49 16.60 6.69
CA CYS A 80 -4.98 16.44 5.33
C CYS A 80 -4.08 17.13 4.29
N LYS A 81 -3.78 18.41 4.50
CA LYS A 81 -2.90 19.18 3.61
C LYS A 81 -1.52 18.52 3.52
N LYS A 82 -0.91 18.20 4.66
CA LYS A 82 0.44 17.63 4.72
C LYS A 82 0.54 16.27 4.03
N ASN A 83 -0.44 15.38 4.19
CA ASN A 83 -0.41 14.05 3.56
C ASN A 83 -0.64 14.10 2.05
N ILE A 84 -1.48 15.03 1.57
CA ILE A 84 -1.63 15.25 0.13
C ILE A 84 -0.31 15.77 -0.48
N ASP A 85 0.34 16.71 0.18
CA ASP A 85 1.64 17.23 -0.27
C ASP A 85 2.72 16.14 -0.27
N LEU A 86 2.81 15.34 0.80
CA LEU A 86 3.75 14.21 0.86
C LEU A 86 3.48 13.18 -0.23
N ALA A 87 2.22 12.84 -0.49
CA ALA A 87 1.85 11.91 -1.57
C ALA A 87 2.32 12.43 -2.94
N ASN A 88 2.13 13.72 -3.22
CA ASN A 88 2.58 14.32 -4.48
C ASN A 88 4.12 14.32 -4.60
N GLN A 89 4.83 14.68 -3.52
CA GLN A 89 6.30 14.67 -3.50
C GLN A 89 6.86 13.25 -3.65
N LEU A 90 6.24 12.26 -3.01
CA LEU A 90 6.61 10.84 -3.16
C LEU A 90 6.36 10.33 -4.58
N SER A 91 5.23 10.71 -5.21
CA SER A 91 4.97 10.35 -6.62
C SER A 91 6.06 10.85 -7.56
N GLN A 92 6.56 12.06 -7.35
CA GLN A 92 7.68 12.59 -8.13
C GLN A 92 9.00 11.90 -7.81
N SER A 93 9.22 11.58 -6.53
CA SER A 93 10.45 10.92 -6.07
C SER A 93 10.57 9.48 -6.58
N ILE A 94 9.47 8.72 -6.60
CA ILE A 94 9.44 7.35 -7.14
C ILE A 94 9.97 7.30 -8.58
N LYS A 95 9.60 8.27 -9.42
CA LYS A 95 10.04 8.32 -10.82
C LYS A 95 11.56 8.48 -10.96
N LYS A 96 12.21 9.14 -10.00
CA LYS A 96 13.64 9.45 -10.06
C LYS A 96 14.50 8.51 -9.20
N CYS A 97 13.94 7.91 -8.16
CA CYS A 97 14.69 7.19 -7.14
C CYS A 97 14.49 5.68 -7.13
N LEU A 98 13.45 5.17 -7.81
CA LEU A 98 13.32 3.73 -8.07
C LEU A 98 13.69 3.50 -9.51
N ASP A 99 14.51 2.50 -9.83
CA ASP A 99 14.95 2.24 -11.21
C ASP A 99 13.99 1.30 -11.96
N ASP A 100 13.35 0.38 -11.23
CA ASP A 100 12.46 -0.63 -11.78
C ASP A 100 11.07 -0.07 -12.16
N ASN A 101 10.66 -0.29 -13.41
CA ASN A 101 9.40 0.21 -13.95
C ASN A 101 8.17 -0.46 -13.32
N SER A 102 8.24 -1.75 -12.98
CA SER A 102 7.16 -2.47 -12.31
C SER A 102 6.91 -1.88 -10.92
N MET A 103 7.97 -1.61 -10.17
CA MET A 103 7.92 -0.96 -8.86
C MET A 103 7.44 0.47 -8.94
N ARG A 104 7.88 1.25 -9.94
CA ARG A 104 7.35 2.59 -10.17
C ARG A 104 5.84 2.56 -10.39
N ASN A 105 5.34 1.61 -11.17
CA ASN A 105 3.91 1.47 -11.46
C ASN A 105 3.11 1.06 -10.22
N ILE A 106 3.58 0.05 -9.48
CA ILE A 106 2.94 -0.40 -8.22
C ILE A 106 2.91 0.76 -7.22
N ALA A 107 4.04 1.40 -6.95
CA ALA A 107 4.14 2.48 -5.98
C ALA A 107 3.28 3.70 -6.40
N SER A 108 3.22 4.01 -7.70
CA SER A 108 2.34 5.06 -8.23
C SER A 108 0.86 4.74 -8.02
N LEU A 109 0.44 3.48 -8.23
CA LEU A 109 -0.93 3.05 -7.98
C LEU A 109 -1.30 3.14 -6.50
N VAL A 110 -0.40 2.71 -5.61
CA VAL A 110 -0.60 2.80 -4.16
C VAL A 110 -0.75 4.25 -3.71
N LEU A 111 0.14 5.14 -4.16
CA LEU A 111 0.05 6.57 -3.84
C LEU A 111 -1.20 7.22 -4.42
N TYR A 112 -1.60 6.84 -5.64
CA TYR A 112 -2.84 7.32 -6.24
C TYR A 112 -4.05 6.92 -5.39
N SER A 113 -4.15 5.65 -5.02
CA SER A 113 -5.22 5.11 -4.18
C SER A 113 -5.26 5.79 -2.80
N TYR A 114 -4.10 5.96 -2.17
CA TYR A 114 -3.98 6.71 -0.91
C TYR A 114 -4.44 8.15 -1.06
N ARG A 115 -3.97 8.86 -2.09
CA ARG A 115 -4.31 10.27 -2.32
C ARG A 115 -5.80 10.44 -2.58
N SER A 116 -6.42 9.56 -3.36
CA SER A 116 -7.85 9.56 -3.63
C SER A 116 -8.66 9.38 -2.34
N ARG A 117 -8.32 8.37 -1.52
CA ARG A 117 -8.96 8.12 -0.23
C ARG A 117 -8.75 9.26 0.77
N THR A 118 -7.55 9.82 0.83
CA THR A 118 -7.23 10.97 1.69
C THR A 118 -8.05 12.18 1.27
N LYS A 119 -8.12 12.52 -0.02
CA LYS A 119 -8.97 13.61 -0.52
C LYS A 119 -10.44 13.40 -0.16
N SER A 120 -10.94 12.17 -0.29
CA SER A 120 -12.31 11.81 0.09
C SER A 120 -12.56 12.01 1.59
N LEU A 121 -11.66 11.49 2.44
CA LEU A 121 -11.70 11.65 3.90
C LEU A 121 -11.64 13.12 4.31
N CYS A 122 -10.80 13.91 3.64
CA CYS A 122 -10.52 15.30 3.93
C CYS A 122 -11.52 16.29 3.33
N LYS A 123 -12.48 15.83 2.51
CA LYS A 123 -13.47 16.71 1.85
C LYS A 123 -14.39 17.39 2.86
N ASN A 124 -14.76 16.68 3.92
CA ASN A 124 -15.64 17.20 4.97
C ASN A 124 -15.15 16.75 6.35
N ARG A 125 -14.57 17.70 7.09
CA ARG A 125 -14.08 17.49 8.47
C ARG A 125 -15.16 17.06 9.46
N ASN A 126 -16.42 17.37 9.17
CA ASN A 126 -17.58 17.02 10.02
C ASN A 126 -18.21 15.68 9.62
N SER A 127 -17.71 15.01 8.58
CA SER A 127 -18.23 13.70 8.17
C SER A 127 -18.05 12.65 9.28
N LYS A 128 -18.92 11.63 9.29
CA LYS A 128 -18.79 10.48 10.22
C LYS A 128 -17.39 9.87 10.14
N ARG A 129 -16.88 9.64 8.93
CA ARG A 129 -15.56 9.05 8.68
C ARG A 129 -14.41 9.91 9.22
N ALA A 130 -14.46 11.23 9.05
CA ALA A 130 -13.46 12.14 9.61
C ALA A 130 -13.49 12.13 11.15
N ARG A 131 -14.68 12.15 11.75
CA ARG A 131 -14.84 12.05 13.21
C ARG A 131 -14.34 10.72 13.77
N GLU A 132 -14.65 9.60 13.12
CA GLU A 132 -14.13 8.28 13.49
C GLU A 132 -12.60 8.22 13.44
N TYR A 133 -12.01 8.83 12.40
CA TYR A 133 -10.56 8.95 12.27
C TYR A 133 -9.94 9.74 13.44
N ILE A 134 -10.50 10.92 13.76
CA ILE A 134 -10.05 11.76 14.87
C ILE A 134 -10.24 11.03 16.22
N ASN A 135 -11.36 10.34 16.41
CA ASN A 135 -11.66 9.58 17.63
C ASN A 135 -10.76 8.34 17.81
N ALA A 136 -10.13 7.85 16.74
CA ALA A 136 -9.14 6.80 16.78
C ALA A 136 -7.72 7.30 17.04
N ALA A 137 -7.44 8.58 16.76
CA ALA A 137 -6.11 9.15 16.87
C ALA A 137 -5.45 9.01 18.25
N PRO A 138 -6.14 9.18 19.40
CA PRO A 138 -5.52 8.94 20.71
C PRO A 138 -4.96 7.52 20.87
N CYS A 139 -5.74 6.51 20.46
CA CYS A 139 -5.30 5.12 20.46
C CYS A 139 -4.13 4.90 19.50
N LEU A 140 -4.22 5.43 18.28
CA LEU A 140 -3.14 5.29 17.29
C LEU A 140 -1.84 5.94 17.76
N ASN A 141 -1.92 7.09 18.43
CA ASN A 141 -0.77 7.76 19.03
C ASN A 141 -0.18 6.97 20.21
N GLN A 142 -1.02 6.43 21.10
CA GLN A 142 -0.60 5.63 22.24
C GLN A 142 0.15 4.36 21.82
N TYR A 143 -0.35 3.66 20.81
CA TYR A 143 0.21 2.37 20.35
C TYR A 143 1.17 2.51 19.15
N LYS A 144 1.45 3.74 18.74
CA LYS A 144 2.23 4.06 17.55
C LYS A 144 3.58 3.35 17.48
N GLN A 145 4.34 3.36 18.58
CA GLN A 145 5.66 2.72 18.62
C GLN A 145 5.57 1.20 18.42
N ARG A 146 4.54 0.56 18.97
CA ARG A 146 4.32 -0.89 18.77
C ARG A 146 3.92 -1.20 17.33
N LEU A 147 3.08 -0.35 16.73
CA LEU A 147 2.71 -0.45 15.32
C LEU A 147 3.94 -0.23 14.40
N SER A 148 4.77 0.78 14.69
CA SER A 148 6.03 1.03 13.97
C SER A 148 6.96 -0.17 14.04
N LYS A 149 7.08 -0.80 15.21
CA LYS A 149 7.87 -2.02 15.39
C LYS A 149 7.40 -3.17 14.49
N CYS A 150 6.10 -3.32 14.27
CA CYS A 150 5.59 -4.31 13.30
C CYS A 150 6.05 -3.98 11.88
N ILE A 151 6.01 -2.72 11.47
CA ILE A 151 6.50 -2.28 10.15
C ILE A 151 8.01 -2.55 10.02
N ASP A 152 8.79 -2.25 11.05
CA ASP A 152 10.25 -2.46 11.05
C ASP A 152 10.61 -3.96 10.96
N ILE A 153 9.89 -4.81 11.72
CA ILE A 153 10.06 -6.27 11.65
C ILE A 153 9.76 -6.77 10.24
N THR A 154 8.62 -6.37 9.66
CA THR A 154 8.24 -6.78 8.30
C THR A 154 9.24 -6.27 7.28
N ALA A 155 9.69 -5.02 7.37
CA ALA A 155 10.70 -4.46 6.48
C ALA A 155 12.01 -5.25 6.52
N ASN A 156 12.52 -5.58 7.72
CA ASN A 156 13.71 -6.42 7.88
C ASN A 156 13.54 -7.80 7.26
N LYS A 157 12.39 -8.44 7.47
CA LYS A 157 12.12 -9.76 6.89
C LYS A 157 12.05 -9.71 5.36
N ILE A 158 11.43 -8.69 4.78
CA ILE A 158 11.44 -8.46 3.32
C ILE A 158 12.87 -8.29 2.80
N GLY A 159 13.73 -7.58 3.54
CA GLY A 159 15.16 -7.49 3.22
C GLY A 159 15.85 -8.85 3.27
N ALA A 160 15.56 -9.67 4.29
CA ALA A 160 16.12 -11.02 4.43
C ALA A 160 15.64 -11.98 3.33
N ILE A 161 14.41 -11.82 2.83
CA ILE A 161 13.86 -12.64 1.73
C ILE A 161 14.72 -12.56 0.47
N GLN A 162 15.45 -11.46 0.24
CA GLN A 162 16.35 -11.32 -0.92
C GLN A 162 17.40 -12.46 -1.01
N SER A 163 17.75 -13.07 0.12
CA SER A 163 18.69 -14.21 0.19
C SER A 163 18.07 -15.56 -0.15
N ARG A 164 16.74 -15.63 -0.32
CA ARG A 164 16.04 -16.87 -0.67
C ARG A 164 16.19 -17.20 -2.16
N PRO A 165 16.05 -18.49 -2.54
CA PRO A 165 15.92 -18.89 -3.94
C PRO A 165 14.81 -18.10 -4.66
N ASN A 166 15.00 -17.77 -5.94
CA ASN A 166 14.07 -16.92 -6.70
C ASN A 166 12.62 -17.42 -6.66
N ASN A 167 12.42 -18.74 -6.74
CA ASN A 167 11.09 -19.38 -6.68
C ASN A 167 10.41 -19.28 -5.30
N LEU A 168 11.14 -18.94 -4.23
CA LEU A 168 10.63 -18.79 -2.86
C LEU A 168 10.50 -17.32 -2.42
N LYS A 169 11.16 -16.39 -3.11
CA LYS A 169 11.11 -14.95 -2.79
C LYS A 169 9.68 -14.42 -2.76
N PHE A 170 8.90 -14.69 -3.81
CA PHE A 170 7.55 -14.19 -3.94
C PHE A 170 6.54 -14.86 -2.97
N PRO A 171 6.54 -16.20 -2.80
CA PRO A 171 5.81 -16.86 -1.72
C PRO A 171 6.05 -16.26 -0.33
N HIS A 172 7.32 -16.05 0.04
CA HIS A 172 7.66 -15.45 1.33
C HIS A 172 7.15 -14.00 1.44
N LEU A 173 7.31 -13.19 0.38
CA LEU A 173 6.78 -11.82 0.36
C LEU A 173 5.27 -11.79 0.63
N CYS A 174 4.51 -12.70 0.01
CA CYS A 174 3.08 -12.82 0.23
C CYS A 174 2.72 -13.20 1.66
N CYS A 175 3.42 -14.18 2.23
CA CYS A 175 3.20 -14.61 3.60
C CYS A 175 3.60 -13.56 4.65
N GLU A 176 4.53 -12.66 4.35
CA GLU A 176 4.89 -11.57 5.26
C GLU A 176 3.76 -10.57 5.50
N ASN A 177 2.79 -10.43 4.59
CA ASN A 177 1.58 -9.64 4.84
C ASN A 177 0.73 -10.24 5.99
N LEU A 178 0.60 -11.57 6.04
CA LEU A 178 -0.10 -12.27 7.12
C LEU A 178 0.67 -12.14 8.44
N GLN A 179 2.00 -12.21 8.40
CA GLN A 179 2.83 -12.02 9.59
C GLN A 179 2.73 -10.58 10.14
N PHE A 180 2.60 -9.59 9.26
CA PHE A 180 2.32 -8.21 9.65
C PHE A 180 0.97 -8.08 10.35
N GLN A 181 -0.09 -8.69 9.81
CA GLN A 181 -1.41 -8.75 10.46
C GLN A 181 -1.33 -9.41 11.85
N ARG A 182 -0.71 -10.60 11.92
CA ARG A 182 -0.48 -11.32 13.19
C ARG A 182 0.32 -10.47 14.19
N CYS A 183 1.24 -9.61 13.74
CA CYS A 183 1.96 -8.69 14.60
C CYS A 183 1.05 -7.63 15.21
N ILE A 184 0.16 -7.03 14.41
CA ILE A 184 -0.83 -6.05 14.87
C ILE A 184 -1.80 -6.70 15.87
N ASP A 185 -2.28 -7.91 15.59
CA ASP A 185 -3.26 -8.61 16.43
C ASP A 185 -2.73 -8.95 17.83
N LYS A 186 -1.41 -9.16 17.94
CA LYS A 186 -0.70 -9.41 19.20
C LYS A 186 -0.51 -8.15 20.05
N ILE A 187 -0.80 -6.96 19.52
CA ILE A 187 -0.75 -5.73 20.32
C ILE A 187 -1.90 -5.77 21.34
N SER A 188 -1.56 -6.01 22.61
CA SER A 188 -2.50 -5.89 23.72
C SER A 188 -2.87 -4.42 23.90
N ALA A 189 -4.02 -4.03 23.33
CA ALA A 189 -4.48 -2.65 23.23
C ALA A 189 -5.76 -2.36 24.03
N GLY A 190 -6.32 -3.35 24.74
CA GLY A 190 -7.59 -3.21 25.46
C GLY A 190 -8.68 -2.59 24.58
N ASP A 191 -9.34 -1.55 25.09
CA ASP A 191 -10.41 -0.81 24.39
C ASP A 191 -9.97 -0.16 23.07
N CYS A 192 -8.66 0.03 22.86
CA CYS A 192 -8.12 0.57 21.61
C CYS A 192 -8.02 -0.47 20.49
N LYS A 193 -8.18 -1.77 20.78
CA LYS A 193 -7.96 -2.85 19.80
C LYS A 193 -8.81 -2.68 18.54
N GLN A 194 -10.13 -2.50 18.69
CA GLN A 194 -11.03 -2.33 17.56
C GLN A 194 -10.66 -1.11 16.68
N LYS A 195 -10.31 0.03 17.30
CA LYS A 195 -9.94 1.25 16.58
C LYS A 195 -8.64 1.08 15.78
N ILE A 196 -7.67 0.36 16.34
CA ILE A 196 -6.41 0.03 15.67
C ILE A 196 -6.66 -0.93 14.51
N THR A 197 -7.45 -1.98 14.71
CA THR A 197 -7.78 -2.96 13.67
C THR A 197 -8.48 -2.31 12.49
N VAL A 198 -9.52 -1.51 12.71
CA VAL A 198 -10.23 -0.79 11.62
C VAL A 198 -9.28 0.14 10.85
N PHE A 199 -8.35 0.81 11.54
CA PHE A 199 -7.35 1.64 10.87
C PHE A 199 -6.37 0.79 10.03
N ALA A 200 -5.90 -0.33 10.57
CA ALA A 200 -5.01 -1.25 9.87
C ALA A 200 -5.67 -1.85 8.62
N GLU A 201 -6.93 -2.29 8.71
CA GLU A 201 -7.74 -2.77 7.59
C GLU A 201 -7.97 -1.67 6.54
N SER A 202 -8.21 -0.43 6.97
CA SER A 202 -8.33 0.71 6.06
C SER A 202 -7.03 1.00 5.31
N ALA A 203 -5.86 0.76 5.93
CA ALA A 203 -4.56 0.88 5.28
C ALA A 203 -4.31 -0.31 4.33
N GLN A 204 -4.58 -1.52 4.78
CA GLN A 204 -4.42 -2.75 4.00
C GLN A 204 -5.32 -2.76 2.75
N SER A 205 -6.56 -2.29 2.86
CA SER A 205 -7.46 -2.21 1.71
C SER A 205 -6.99 -1.27 0.58
N ILE A 206 -5.92 -0.49 0.78
CA ILE A 206 -5.22 0.22 -0.30
C ILE A 206 -4.37 -0.76 -1.14
N MET A 207 -3.83 -1.78 -0.48
CA MET A 207 -2.95 -2.82 -1.01
C MET A 207 -3.68 -4.12 -1.39
N ASN A 208 -4.83 -4.43 -0.77
CA ASN A 208 -5.51 -5.73 -0.93
C ASN A 208 -5.80 -6.09 -2.39
N GLY A 209 -6.26 -5.14 -3.21
CA GLY A 209 -6.52 -5.42 -4.63
C GLY A 209 -5.28 -5.86 -5.43
N PHE A 210 -4.08 -5.50 -4.95
CA PHE A 210 -2.81 -6.02 -5.48
C PHE A 210 -2.47 -7.35 -4.82
N ILE A 211 -2.47 -7.42 -3.49
CA ILE A 211 -2.09 -8.61 -2.71
C ILE A 211 -2.96 -9.82 -3.07
N ASP A 212 -4.29 -9.67 -3.08
CA ASP A 212 -5.22 -10.78 -3.35
C ASP A 212 -5.02 -11.36 -4.75
N ARG A 213 -4.75 -10.49 -5.73
CA ARG A 213 -4.51 -10.90 -7.12
C ARG A 213 -3.12 -11.54 -7.28
N SER A 214 -2.13 -10.99 -6.60
CA SER A 214 -0.73 -11.36 -6.76
C SER A 214 -0.37 -12.62 -5.96
N CYS A 215 -0.91 -12.78 -4.76
CA CYS A 215 -0.49 -13.82 -3.83
C CYS A 215 -1.24 -15.14 -3.97
N GLY A 216 -2.37 -15.18 -4.67
CA GLY A 216 -3.10 -16.41 -4.98
C GLY A 216 -3.38 -17.22 -3.72
N GLU A 217 -2.83 -18.43 -3.64
CA GLU A 217 -3.01 -19.36 -2.51
C GLU A 217 -2.24 -18.97 -1.24
N TYR A 218 -1.26 -18.06 -1.30
CA TYR A 218 -0.49 -17.61 -0.14
C TYR A 218 -1.25 -16.54 0.66
N ASN A 219 -2.33 -16.96 1.32
CA ASN A 219 -3.26 -16.10 2.05
C ASN A 219 -3.68 -16.73 3.39
N SER A 220 -4.61 -16.10 4.13
CA SER A 220 -5.07 -16.56 5.44
C SER A 220 -5.92 -17.83 5.42
N ASP A 221 -6.42 -18.22 4.25
CA ASP A 221 -7.42 -19.27 4.09
C ASP A 221 -6.78 -20.63 3.75
N THR A 222 -5.46 -20.67 3.58
CA THR A 222 -4.69 -21.89 3.31
C THR A 222 -3.53 -22.05 4.30
N ASP A 223 -2.97 -23.25 4.34
CA ASP A 223 -1.77 -23.58 5.12
C ASP A 223 -0.46 -23.33 4.36
N ARG A 224 -0.52 -22.80 3.12
CA ARG A 224 0.65 -22.59 2.26
C ARG A 224 1.75 -21.78 2.92
N CYS A 225 1.37 -20.78 3.70
CA CYS A 225 2.34 -19.93 4.42
C CYS A 225 2.96 -20.62 5.63
N ASP A 226 2.28 -21.60 6.23
CA ASP A 226 2.80 -22.36 7.37
C ASP A 226 3.76 -23.49 6.91
N GLN A 227 3.70 -23.85 5.62
CA GLN A 227 4.62 -24.80 4.97
C GLN A 227 5.97 -24.18 4.56
N LEU A 228 6.10 -22.85 4.61
CA LEU A 228 7.34 -22.16 4.26
C LEU A 228 8.28 -22.06 5.46
N ASP A 229 9.58 -22.28 5.23
CA ASP A 229 10.59 -22.13 6.27
C ASP A 229 10.63 -20.68 6.83
N PRO A 230 10.75 -20.50 8.15
CA PRO A 230 10.72 -19.18 8.75
C PRO A 230 11.87 -18.29 8.26
N ILE A 231 11.58 -17.00 8.05
CA ILE A 231 12.58 -15.98 7.73
C ILE A 231 13.29 -15.56 9.01
N ASN A 232 14.58 -15.90 9.12
CA ASN A 232 15.44 -15.47 10.22
C ASN A 232 16.16 -14.17 9.85
N ILE A 233 15.89 -13.10 10.61
CA ILE A 233 16.53 -11.79 10.42
C ILE A 233 18.04 -11.85 10.77
N GLY A 234 18.45 -12.82 11.61
CA GLY A 234 19.83 -12.96 12.10
C GLY A 234 20.88 -13.18 11.00
N ASP A 235 20.47 -13.71 9.85
CA ASP A 235 21.37 -14.02 8.73
C ASP A 235 21.53 -12.82 7.75
N TRP A 236 20.73 -11.76 7.92
CA TRP A 236 20.73 -10.60 7.05
C TRP A 236 21.81 -9.58 7.48
N LYS A 237 22.87 -9.47 6.67
CA LYS A 237 24.07 -8.67 6.94
C LYS A 237 23.87 -7.14 6.89
N ASN A 238 22.76 -6.65 6.33
CA ASN A 238 22.56 -5.22 6.14
C ASN A 238 21.86 -4.58 7.36
N LYS A 239 22.65 -4.30 8.40
CA LYS A 239 22.22 -3.57 9.61
C LYS A 239 22.01 -2.07 9.32
N SER A 240 21.15 -1.72 8.36
CA SER A 240 20.65 -0.33 8.35
C SER A 240 19.96 -0.09 9.69
N THR A 241 20.35 0.99 10.37
CA THR A 241 19.76 1.37 11.67
C THR A 241 18.26 1.70 11.57
N LYS A 242 17.74 1.87 10.35
CA LYS A 242 16.30 1.94 10.04
C LYS A 242 16.00 1.18 8.74
N PRO A 243 15.29 0.04 8.78
CA PRO A 243 14.91 -0.67 7.57
C PRO A 243 13.90 0.16 6.77
N SER A 244 14.13 0.30 5.45
CA SER A 244 13.18 0.96 4.56
C SER A 244 12.27 -0.10 3.95
N PHE A 245 11.00 -0.11 4.38
CA PHE A 245 9.99 -1.04 3.84
C PHE A 245 9.90 -0.96 2.32
N ILE A 246 9.75 0.25 1.78
CA ILE A 246 9.55 0.46 0.35
C ILE A 246 10.80 0.13 -0.48
N ARG A 247 12.01 0.42 0.04
CA ARG A 247 13.25 0.06 -0.65
C ARG A 247 13.47 -1.44 -0.64
N ASN A 248 13.27 -2.10 0.50
CA ASN A 248 13.41 -3.55 0.61
C ASN A 248 12.42 -4.29 -0.31
N VAL A 249 11.17 -3.81 -0.42
CA VAL A 249 10.19 -4.34 -1.38
C VAL A 249 10.65 -4.12 -2.82
N ALA A 250 11.14 -2.92 -3.15
CA ALA A 250 11.59 -2.60 -4.49
C ALA A 250 12.78 -3.45 -4.93
N GLU A 251 13.81 -3.53 -4.09
CA GLU A 251 14.99 -4.38 -4.31
C GLU A 251 14.61 -5.85 -4.41
N LEU A 252 13.67 -6.32 -3.57
CA LEU A 252 13.21 -7.70 -3.64
C LEU A 252 12.54 -7.99 -4.98
N ILE A 253 11.62 -7.14 -5.41
CA ILE A 253 10.91 -7.31 -6.69
C ILE A 253 11.89 -7.26 -7.87
N SER A 254 12.86 -6.35 -7.86
CA SER A 254 13.91 -6.29 -8.88
C SER A 254 14.85 -7.49 -8.87
N SER A 255 14.92 -8.23 -7.76
CA SER A 255 15.76 -9.44 -7.65
C SER A 255 15.06 -10.73 -8.06
N ILE A 256 13.76 -10.67 -8.38
CA ILE A 256 13.00 -11.81 -8.89
C ILE A 256 13.15 -11.78 -10.41
N GLU A 257 13.86 -12.77 -10.94
CA GLU A 257 14.04 -12.99 -12.39
C GLU A 257 12.77 -13.54 -13.06
#